data_AF-A0A1M6I233-F1
#
_entry.id   AF-A0A1M6I233-F1
#
_cell.length_a   1.000
_cell.length_b   1.000
_cell.length_c   1.000
_cell.angle_alpha   90.00
_cell.angle_beta   90.00
_cell.angle_gamma   90.00
#
_symmetry.space_group_name_H-M   'P 1'
#
loop_
_entity.id
_entity.type
_entity.pdbx_description
1 polymer ?
#
loop_
_entity_poly.entity_id
_entity_poly.type
_entity_poly.pdbx_seq_one_letter_code
_entity_poly.pdbx_strand_id
1 'polypeptide(L)'
;MSHSKNMLIKKYTADWITNFTHLKNEIEKGLSGLAYQIEHVGSTSVPNLDAKDIIDMDIIYECESEFEKIKSGLLKIGYYHNGNQGIEQREVFKRNGAFKNEVLDTIIHHLYLCPTNSKALERHILSRNYLRKNEWARLKYQKMKYELAEKANQNKTIYAELKERYVNEFIDLIIEKEKNNL
;
A
#
# COMPACT_ATOMS: atom_id res chain seq x y z
N MET A 1 -21.60 -25.60 15.02
CA MET A 1 -21.75 -24.66 13.89
C MET A 1 -20.46 -23.86 13.77
N SER A 2 -19.60 -24.23 12.83
CA SER A 2 -18.34 -23.51 12.56
C SER A 2 -18.70 -22.16 11.94
N HIS A 3 -18.67 -21.09 12.73
CA HIS A 3 -18.62 -19.75 12.16
C HIS A 3 -17.27 -19.65 11.46
N SER A 4 -17.27 -19.61 10.13
CA SER A 4 -16.06 -19.34 9.35
C SER A 4 -15.45 -18.05 9.88
N LYS A 5 -14.38 -18.16 10.68
CA LYS A 5 -13.64 -17.02 11.22
C LYS A 5 -13.16 -16.24 10.01
N ASN A 6 -13.68 -15.04 9.79
CA ASN A 6 -13.26 -14.23 8.65
C ASN A 6 -11.80 -13.82 8.88
N MET A 7 -10.87 -14.60 8.33
CA MET A 7 -9.44 -14.39 8.51
C MET A 7 -9.01 -13.05 7.92
N LEU A 8 -8.29 -12.25 8.70
CA LEU A 8 -7.77 -10.95 8.28
C LEU A 8 -6.72 -11.08 7.17
N ILE A 9 -5.89 -12.12 7.25
CA ILE A 9 -4.87 -12.45 6.26
C ILE A 9 -5.46 -13.46 5.28
N LYS A 10 -5.47 -13.09 4.00
CA LYS A 10 -5.93 -13.90 2.88
C LYS A 10 -4.76 -14.50 2.13
N LYS A 11 -5.00 -15.64 1.49
CA LYS A 11 -4.02 -16.25 0.58
C LYS A 11 -3.74 -15.32 -0.59
N TYR A 12 -2.48 -15.31 -1.03
CA TYR A 12 -2.11 -14.58 -2.23
C TYR A 12 -3.01 -14.98 -3.42
N THR A 13 -3.45 -13.97 -4.18
CA THR A 13 -4.14 -14.14 -5.46
C THR A 13 -3.53 -13.21 -6.50
N ALA A 14 -3.47 -13.66 -7.75
CA ALA A 14 -3.05 -12.84 -8.89
C ALA A 14 -4.03 -11.68 -9.15
N ASP A 15 -5.28 -11.77 -8.67
CA ASP A 15 -6.28 -10.71 -8.79
C ASP A 15 -5.83 -9.40 -8.15
N TRP A 16 -4.92 -9.43 -7.17
CA TRP A 16 -4.36 -8.22 -6.60
C TRP A 16 -3.56 -7.39 -7.60
N ILE A 17 -2.88 -8.05 -8.54
CA ILE A 17 -2.15 -7.37 -9.62
C ILE A 17 -3.15 -6.78 -10.61
N THR A 18 -4.17 -7.55 -11.00
CA THR A 18 -5.27 -7.08 -11.86
C THR A 18 -6.00 -5.89 -11.25
N ASN A 19 -6.32 -5.95 -9.95
CA ASN A 19 -6.98 -4.90 -9.19
C ASN A 19 -6.14 -3.62 -9.13
N PHE A 20 -4.82 -3.76 -8.91
CA PHE A 20 -3.91 -2.63 -9.02
C PHE A 20 -3.94 -2.02 -10.43
N THR A 21 -3.90 -2.83 -11.49
CA THR A 21 -3.99 -2.33 -12.88
C THR A 21 -5.29 -1.57 -13.13
N HIS A 22 -6.43 -2.07 -12.65
CA HIS A 22 -7.72 -1.37 -12.77
C HIS A 22 -7.72 -0.03 -12.03
N LEU A 23 -7.25 -0.01 -10.77
CA LEU A 23 -7.12 1.22 -9.99
C LEU A 23 -6.20 2.24 -10.67
N LYS A 24 -5.03 1.79 -11.12
CA LYS A 24 -4.05 2.61 -11.83
C LYS A 24 -4.67 3.26 -13.07
N ASN A 25 -5.37 2.48 -13.90
CA ASN A 25 -6.01 2.99 -15.11
C ASN A 25 -7.03 4.10 -14.83
N GLU A 26 -7.84 3.97 -13.77
CA GLU A 26 -8.81 5.01 -13.40
C GLU A 26 -8.15 6.28 -12.87
N ILE A 27 -7.10 6.13 -12.07
CA ILE A 27 -6.31 7.27 -11.59
C ILE A 27 -5.63 7.97 -12.76
N GLU A 28 -5.06 7.21 -13.71
CA GLU A 28 -4.38 7.77 -14.88
C GLU A 28 -5.32 8.59 -15.77
N LYS A 29 -6.57 8.14 -15.96
CA LYS A 29 -7.61 8.93 -16.64
C LYS A 29 -7.86 10.27 -15.93
N GLY A 30 -7.94 10.25 -14.60
CA GLY A 30 -8.17 11.45 -13.78
C GLY A 30 -6.99 12.43 -13.74
N LEU A 31 -5.78 11.93 -13.95
CA LEU A 31 -4.53 12.69 -13.91
C LEU A 31 -3.91 12.91 -15.30
N SER A 32 -4.69 12.71 -16.37
CA SER A 32 -4.22 12.81 -17.75
C SER A 32 -3.50 14.14 -18.01
N GLY A 33 -2.30 14.06 -18.59
CA GLY A 33 -1.46 15.22 -18.92
C GLY A 33 -0.59 15.74 -17.78
N LEU A 34 -0.58 15.09 -16.62
CA LEU A 34 0.35 15.38 -15.52
C LEU A 34 1.56 14.44 -15.56
N ALA A 35 2.70 14.91 -15.05
CA ALA A 35 3.89 14.09 -14.85
C ALA A 35 3.83 13.44 -13.46
N TYR A 36 3.85 12.11 -13.42
CA TYR A 36 3.90 11.29 -12.21
C TYR A 36 4.21 9.84 -12.57
N GLN A 37 4.47 9.02 -11.55
CA GLN A 37 4.50 7.57 -11.66
C GLN A 37 3.53 6.95 -10.64
N ILE A 38 3.04 5.74 -10.90
CA ILE A 38 2.20 4.99 -9.96
C ILE A 38 2.80 3.62 -9.74
N GLU A 39 3.11 3.32 -8.48
CA GLU A 39 3.71 2.08 -8.03
C GLU A 39 2.75 1.25 -7.18
N HIS A 40 2.67 -0.06 -7.46
CA HIS A 40 2.01 -1.02 -6.57
C HIS A 40 2.94 -1.34 -5.42
N VAL A 41 2.55 -0.99 -4.20
CA VAL A 41 3.37 -1.15 -3.00
C VAL A 41 2.64 -2.03 -1.97
N GLY A 42 3.22 -2.17 -0.78
CA GLY A 42 2.66 -2.99 0.28
C GLY A 42 2.71 -4.49 -0.02
N SER A 43 2.05 -5.29 0.81
CA SER A 43 2.14 -6.76 0.72
C SER A 43 1.48 -7.34 -0.53
N THR A 44 0.40 -6.73 -1.03
CA THR A 44 -0.34 -7.25 -2.19
C THR A 44 0.43 -7.10 -3.51
N SER A 45 1.48 -6.29 -3.51
CA SER A 45 2.42 -6.16 -4.63
C SER A 45 3.46 -7.28 -4.70
N VAL A 46 3.55 -8.17 -3.70
CA VAL A 46 4.55 -9.24 -3.64
C VAL A 46 3.89 -10.58 -3.99
N PRO A 47 4.24 -11.21 -5.13
CA PRO A 47 3.73 -12.52 -5.47
C PRO A 47 4.03 -13.57 -4.39
N ASN A 48 3.06 -14.46 -4.15
CA ASN A 48 3.15 -15.54 -3.15
C ASN A 48 3.29 -15.05 -1.69
N LEU A 49 2.84 -13.83 -1.37
CA LEU A 49 2.79 -13.31 0.00
C LEU A 49 1.35 -13.09 0.45
N ASP A 50 0.89 -13.88 1.43
CA ASP A 50 -0.44 -13.75 2.03
C ASP A 50 -0.59 -12.39 2.73
N ALA A 51 -1.71 -11.70 2.56
CA ALA A 51 -1.86 -10.30 2.99
C ALA A 51 -3.30 -9.96 3.39
N LYS A 52 -3.48 -8.77 3.96
CA LYS A 52 -4.80 -8.14 3.98
C LYS A 52 -5.20 -7.83 2.53
N ASP A 53 -6.46 -8.07 2.21
CA ASP A 53 -7.04 -7.80 0.90
C ASP A 53 -7.29 -6.28 0.71
N ILE A 54 -6.19 -5.53 0.60
CA ILE A 54 -6.15 -4.07 0.40
C ILE A 54 -4.97 -3.76 -0.53
N ILE A 55 -5.23 -3.04 -1.61
CA ILE A 55 -4.17 -2.56 -2.50
C ILE A 55 -3.54 -1.30 -1.91
N ASP A 56 -2.21 -1.22 -1.86
CA ASP A 56 -1.49 -0.01 -1.47
C ASP A 56 -0.82 0.59 -2.72
N MET A 57 -1.00 1.89 -2.97
CA MET A 57 -0.44 2.58 -4.14
C MET A 57 0.28 3.86 -3.74
N ASP A 58 1.45 4.08 -4.32
CA ASP A 58 2.16 5.36 -4.25
C ASP A 58 2.07 6.05 -5.62
N ILE A 59 1.55 7.28 -5.65
CA ILE A 59 1.77 8.23 -6.74
C ILE A 59 3.05 9.01 -6.42
N ILE A 60 3.95 9.10 -7.37
CA ILE A 60 5.28 9.69 -7.21
C ILE A 60 5.37 10.96 -8.05
N TYR A 61 5.85 12.04 -7.44
CA TYR A 61 6.06 13.34 -8.10
C TYR A 61 7.48 13.88 -7.86
N GLU A 62 7.96 14.80 -8.69
CA GLU A 62 9.32 15.34 -8.61
C GLU A 62 9.39 16.66 -7.84
N CYS A 63 8.38 17.54 -8.02
CA CYS A 63 8.40 18.86 -7.39
C CYS A 63 7.04 19.31 -6.82
N GLU A 64 7.07 20.28 -5.91
CA GLU A 64 5.86 20.79 -5.22
C GLU A 64 4.79 21.31 -6.19
N SER A 65 5.18 21.86 -7.34
CA SER A 65 4.19 22.34 -8.33
C SER A 65 3.37 21.20 -8.95
N GLU A 66 3.90 19.99 -8.98
CA GLU A 66 3.18 18.78 -9.44
C GLU A 66 2.25 18.26 -8.35
N PHE A 67 2.64 18.35 -7.08
CA PHE A 67 1.81 17.97 -5.95
C PHE A 67 0.43 18.63 -6.02
N GLU A 68 0.37 19.95 -6.15
CA GLU A 68 -0.92 20.67 -6.19
C GLU A 68 -1.74 20.33 -7.45
N LYS A 69 -1.10 20.07 -8.58
CA LYS A 69 -1.79 19.63 -9.81
C LYS A 69 -2.39 18.23 -9.64
N ILE A 70 -1.62 17.30 -9.11
CA ILE A 70 -2.04 15.91 -8.88
C ILE A 70 -3.17 15.89 -7.85
N LYS A 71 -2.99 16.58 -6.73
CA LYS A 71 -4.02 16.76 -5.70
C LYS A 71 -5.31 17.28 -6.32
N SER A 72 -5.26 18.34 -7.12
CA SER A 72 -6.43 18.87 -7.83
C SER A 72 -7.10 17.83 -8.73
N GLY A 73 -6.33 17.04 -9.48
CA GLY A 73 -6.84 15.94 -10.30
C GLY A 73 -7.51 14.83 -9.47
N LEU A 74 -6.88 14.43 -8.36
CA LEU A 74 -7.43 13.44 -7.42
C LEU A 74 -8.76 13.91 -6.81
N LEU A 75 -8.87 15.20 -6.47
CA LEU A 75 -10.13 15.78 -5.98
C LEU A 75 -11.27 15.64 -7.01
N LYS A 76 -10.98 15.86 -8.30
CA LYS A 76 -11.97 15.76 -9.39
C LYS A 76 -12.51 14.36 -9.60
N ILE A 77 -11.71 13.34 -9.31
CA ILE A 77 -12.16 11.94 -9.40
C ILE A 77 -12.70 11.41 -8.07
N GLY A 78 -12.85 12.26 -7.04
CA GLY A 78 -13.55 11.92 -5.80
C GLY A 78 -12.68 11.49 -4.63
N TYR A 79 -11.37 11.70 -4.70
CA TYR A 79 -10.55 11.64 -3.50
C TYR A 79 -10.65 12.93 -2.69
N TYR A 80 -10.25 12.86 -1.43
CA TYR A 80 -9.95 14.01 -0.59
C TYR A 80 -8.59 13.79 0.08
N HIS A 81 -7.88 14.89 0.32
CA HIS A 81 -6.59 14.89 1.00
C HIS A 81 -6.81 14.76 2.51
N ASN A 82 -6.24 13.73 3.12
CA ASN A 82 -6.40 13.37 4.52
C ASN A 82 -5.09 13.58 5.31
N GLY A 83 -4.30 14.58 4.90
CA GLY A 83 -2.99 14.91 5.47
C GLY A 83 -1.99 13.75 5.39
N ASN A 84 -0.92 13.84 6.18
CA ASN A 84 0.20 12.89 6.15
C ASN A 84 0.11 11.78 7.21
N GLN A 85 -0.87 11.87 8.11
CA GLN A 85 -1.11 10.96 9.24
C GLN A 85 0.15 10.70 10.09
N GLY A 86 0.99 11.71 10.27
CA GLY A 86 2.22 11.62 11.07
C GLY A 86 3.43 11.02 10.33
N ILE A 87 3.32 10.72 9.04
CA ILE A 87 4.45 10.27 8.22
C ILE A 87 4.82 11.39 7.23
N GLU A 88 5.97 12.01 7.46
CA GLU A 88 6.49 13.09 6.62
C GLU A 88 6.56 12.69 5.13
N GLN A 89 6.14 13.61 4.25
CA GLN A 89 6.20 13.45 2.79
C GLN A 89 5.45 12.20 2.26
N ARG A 90 4.43 11.74 2.98
CA ARG A 90 3.51 10.69 2.53
C ARG A 90 2.08 11.16 2.73
N GLU A 91 1.55 11.84 1.72
CA GLU A 91 0.21 12.39 1.78
C GLU A 91 -0.85 11.34 1.50
N VAL A 92 -1.85 11.22 2.37
CA VAL A 92 -2.88 10.18 2.30
C VAL A 92 -4.10 10.73 1.57
N PHE A 93 -4.58 10.00 0.57
CA PHE A 93 -5.82 10.29 -0.14
C PHE A 93 -6.85 9.20 0.15
N LYS A 94 -8.08 9.64 0.43
CA LYS A 94 -9.22 8.76 0.74
C LYS A 94 -10.41 9.11 -0.11
N ARG A 95 -11.35 8.18 -0.21
CA ARG A 95 -12.64 8.38 -0.87
C ARG A 95 -13.74 8.35 0.18
N ASN A 96 -14.73 9.22 0.03
CA ASN A 96 -15.92 9.29 0.89
C ASN A 96 -17.22 8.96 0.12
N GLY A 97 -17.10 8.58 -1.16
CA GLY A 97 -18.24 8.25 -2.01
C GLY A 97 -19.04 9.45 -2.54
N ALA A 98 -18.52 10.68 -2.41
CA ALA A 98 -19.15 11.89 -2.95
C ALA A 98 -19.21 11.88 -4.50
N PHE A 99 -18.23 11.27 -5.15
CA PHE A 99 -18.24 11.00 -6.58
C PHE A 99 -18.17 9.49 -6.78
N LYS A 100 -19.16 8.93 -7.47
CA LYS A 100 -19.20 7.50 -7.74
C LYS A 100 -18.23 7.12 -8.85
N ASN A 101 -17.43 6.09 -8.60
CA ASN A 101 -16.62 5.42 -9.60
C ASN A 101 -16.64 3.92 -9.30
N GLU A 102 -17.03 3.11 -10.28
CA GLU A 102 -17.22 1.66 -10.12
C GLU A 102 -15.96 0.97 -9.59
N VAL A 103 -14.80 1.23 -10.18
CA VAL A 103 -13.55 0.56 -9.83
C VAL A 103 -13.00 1.11 -8.51
N LEU A 104 -12.90 2.44 -8.38
CA LEU A 104 -12.30 3.09 -7.21
C LEU A 104 -13.15 2.91 -5.94
N ASP A 105 -14.46 2.72 -6.06
CA ASP A 105 -15.35 2.48 -4.91
C ASP A 105 -15.53 0.99 -4.59
N THR A 106 -15.18 0.08 -5.51
CA THR A 106 -15.30 -1.38 -5.31
C THR A 106 -14.01 -2.01 -4.80
N ILE A 107 -12.86 -1.62 -5.37
CA ILE A 107 -11.57 -2.19 -4.97
C ILE A 107 -11.06 -1.44 -3.75
N ILE A 108 -10.92 -2.14 -2.61
CA ILE A 108 -10.42 -1.56 -1.37
C ILE A 108 -8.93 -1.22 -1.53
N HIS A 109 -8.58 0.05 -1.34
CA HIS A 109 -7.21 0.50 -1.52
C HIS A 109 -6.83 1.66 -0.59
N HIS A 110 -5.52 1.83 -0.41
CA HIS A 110 -4.91 3.05 0.08
C HIS A 110 -4.19 3.75 -1.07
N LEU A 111 -4.26 5.07 -1.07
CA LEU A 111 -3.57 5.92 -2.01
C LEU A 111 -2.69 6.91 -1.27
N TYR A 112 -1.42 6.92 -1.64
CA TYR A 112 -0.42 7.84 -1.12
C TYR A 112 0.14 8.70 -2.25
N LEU A 113 0.53 9.93 -1.94
CA LEU A 113 1.26 10.83 -2.84
C LEU A 113 2.58 11.20 -2.16
N CYS A 114 3.68 10.87 -2.83
CA CYS A 114 5.04 10.94 -2.28
C CYS A 114 5.97 11.66 -3.26
N PRO A 115 6.85 12.57 -2.81
CA PRO A 115 7.93 13.04 -3.67
C PRO A 115 8.95 11.92 -3.90
N THR A 116 9.67 11.98 -5.03
CA THR A 116 10.62 10.94 -5.48
C THR A 116 11.73 10.61 -4.46
N ASN A 117 12.06 11.56 -3.58
CA ASN A 117 13.11 11.43 -2.56
C ASN A 117 12.58 11.13 -1.14
N SER A 118 11.29 10.79 -0.99
CA SER A 118 10.73 10.56 0.35
C SER A 118 11.18 9.23 0.96
N LYS A 119 11.47 9.25 2.26
CA LYS A 119 11.81 8.03 3.02
C LYS A 119 10.68 7.01 3.02
N ALA A 120 9.43 7.48 2.95
CA ALA A 120 8.26 6.61 2.91
C ALA A 120 8.19 5.82 1.60
N LEU A 121 8.43 6.49 0.46
CA LEU A 121 8.52 5.86 -0.85
C LEU A 121 9.68 4.87 -0.89
N GLU A 122 10.87 5.28 -0.44
CA GLU A 122 12.04 4.41 -0.36
C GLU A 122 11.74 3.13 0.44
N ARG A 123 11.12 3.29 1.62
CA ARG A 123 10.70 2.17 2.48
C ARG A 123 9.76 1.21 1.75
N HIS A 124 8.76 1.73 1.05
CA HIS A 124 7.81 0.92 0.29
C HIS A 124 8.48 0.15 -0.85
N ILE A 125 9.30 0.82 -1.66
CA ILE A 125 9.94 0.22 -2.84
C ILE A 125 10.98 -0.83 -2.44
N LEU A 126 11.88 -0.51 -1.50
CA LEU A 126 12.95 -1.41 -1.12
C LEU A 126 12.44 -2.65 -0.39
N SER A 127 11.49 -2.50 0.54
CA SER A 127 10.89 -3.65 1.22
C SER A 127 10.15 -4.57 0.24
N ARG A 128 9.36 -4.01 -0.69
CA ARG A 128 8.70 -4.78 -1.75
C ARG A 128 9.71 -5.55 -2.59
N ASN A 129 10.72 -4.84 -3.12
CA ASN A 129 11.70 -5.42 -4.02
C ASN A 129 12.46 -6.57 -3.34
N TYR A 130 12.87 -6.37 -2.09
CA TYR A 130 13.53 -7.40 -1.32
C TYR A 130 12.66 -8.65 -1.12
N LEU A 131 11.39 -8.45 -0.71
CA LEU A 131 10.45 -9.56 -0.48
C LEU A 131 10.11 -10.34 -1.77
N ARG A 132 10.13 -9.67 -2.94
CA ARG A 132 9.96 -10.32 -4.24
C ARG A 132 11.13 -11.23 -4.58
N LYS A 133 12.36 -10.82 -4.24
CA LYS A 133 13.60 -11.56 -4.55
C LYS A 133 13.94 -12.65 -3.52
N ASN A 134 13.46 -12.52 -2.27
CA ASN A 134 13.92 -13.34 -1.15
C ASN A 134 12.78 -14.16 -0.52
N GLU A 135 12.77 -15.47 -0.79
CA GLU A 135 11.78 -16.39 -0.24
C GLU A 135 11.80 -16.47 1.29
N TRP A 136 12.98 -16.58 1.90
CA TRP A 136 13.10 -16.67 3.36
C TRP A 136 12.45 -15.47 4.06
N ALA A 137 12.66 -14.27 3.50
CA ALA A 137 12.15 -13.03 4.05
C ALA A 137 10.63 -12.93 3.88
N ARG A 138 10.14 -13.33 2.70
CA ARG A 138 8.70 -13.41 2.42
C ARG A 138 7.99 -14.36 3.38
N LEU A 139 8.52 -15.57 3.59
CA LEU A 139 7.97 -16.56 4.51
C LEU A 139 8.02 -16.09 5.97
N LYS A 140 9.15 -15.50 6.40
CA LYS A 140 9.27 -14.91 7.75
C LYS A 140 8.25 -13.80 7.96
N TYR A 141 8.13 -12.88 7.00
CA TYR A 141 7.16 -11.79 7.09
C TYR A 141 5.72 -12.29 7.12
N GLN A 142 5.40 -13.28 6.29
CA GLN A 142 4.09 -13.93 6.28
C GLN A 142 3.76 -14.56 7.64
N LYS A 143 4.70 -15.30 8.23
CA LYS A 143 4.54 -15.90 9.56
C LYS A 143 4.25 -14.85 10.62
N MET A 144 5.02 -13.76 10.65
CA MET A 144 4.79 -12.64 11.57
C MET A 144 3.36 -12.07 11.41
N LYS A 145 2.88 -11.89 10.17
CA LYS A 145 1.51 -11.39 9.93
C LYS A 145 0.44 -12.32 10.47
N TYR A 146 0.58 -13.63 10.30
CA TYR A 146 -0.36 -14.60 10.85
C TYR A 146 -0.37 -14.61 12.39
N GLU A 147 0.82 -14.60 13.01
CA GLU A 147 0.94 -14.54 14.48
C GLU A 147 0.30 -13.27 15.07
N LEU A 148 0.53 -12.12 14.43
CA LEU A 148 -0.05 -10.85 14.86
C LEU A 148 -1.56 -10.80 14.61
N ALA A 149 -2.06 -11.40 13.53
CA ALA A 149 -3.49 -11.48 13.26
C ALA A 149 -4.20 -12.34 14.32
N GLU A 150 -3.59 -13.45 14.75
CA GLU A 150 -4.12 -14.26 15.85
C GLU A 150 -4.07 -13.51 17.20
N LYS A 151 -2.96 -12.83 17.52
CA LYS A 151 -2.85 -11.99 18.72
C LYS A 151 -3.87 -10.86 18.74
N ALA A 152 -4.20 -10.30 17.58
CA ALA A 152 -5.23 -9.27 17.43
C ALA A 152 -6.66 -9.82 17.47
N ASN A 153 -6.84 -11.14 17.60
CA ASN A 153 -8.13 -11.81 17.39
C ASN A 153 -8.80 -11.37 16.07
N GLN A 154 -8.00 -11.24 15.02
CA GLN A 154 -8.41 -10.78 13.68
C GLN A 154 -8.98 -9.34 13.63
N ASN A 155 -8.85 -8.55 14.71
CA ASN A 155 -9.25 -7.15 14.74
C ASN A 155 -8.28 -6.27 13.93
N LYS A 156 -8.80 -5.51 12.96
CA LYS A 156 -8.01 -4.69 12.03
C LYS A 156 -7.19 -3.61 12.72
N THR A 157 -7.75 -2.94 13.73
CA THR A 157 -7.11 -1.83 14.45
C THR A 157 -5.99 -2.35 15.33
N ILE A 158 -6.29 -3.34 16.17
CA ILE A 158 -5.29 -3.97 17.04
C ILE A 158 -4.16 -4.59 16.21
N TYR A 159 -4.49 -5.23 15.09
CA TYR A 159 -3.47 -5.77 14.17
C TYR A 159 -2.55 -4.68 13.61
N ALA A 160 -3.09 -3.51 13.23
CA ALA A 160 -2.27 -2.42 12.70
C ALA A 160 -1.28 -1.91 13.76
N GLU A 161 -1.73 -1.70 15.00
CA GLU A 161 -0.89 -1.30 16.13
C GLU A 161 0.20 -2.33 16.44
N LEU A 162 -0.17 -3.62 16.50
CA LEU A 162 0.78 -4.71 16.72
C LEU A 162 1.79 -4.81 15.58
N LYS A 163 1.35 -4.64 14.33
CA LYS A 163 2.24 -4.66 13.17
C LYS A 163 3.26 -3.54 13.25
N GLU A 164 2.84 -2.32 13.54
CA GLU A 164 3.74 -1.18 13.72
C GLU A 164 4.80 -1.46 14.80
N ARG A 165 4.40 -2.04 15.93
CA ARG A 165 5.33 -2.36 17.02
C ARG A 165 6.32 -3.49 16.69
N TYR A 166 5.88 -4.56 16.01
CA TYR A 166 6.66 -5.80 15.93
C TYR A 166 7.27 -6.10 14.56
N VAL A 167 6.83 -5.45 13.48
CA VAL A 167 7.32 -5.71 12.13
C VAL A 167 8.41 -4.75 11.69
N ASN A 168 8.43 -3.53 12.22
CA ASN A 168 9.28 -2.46 11.71
C ASN A 168 10.77 -2.83 11.71
N GLU A 169 11.29 -3.41 12.80
CA GLU A 169 12.70 -3.85 12.86
C GLU A 169 13.05 -4.85 11.75
N PHE A 170 12.15 -5.80 11.46
CA PHE A 170 12.35 -6.75 10.38
C PHE A 170 12.31 -6.08 9.00
N ILE A 171 11.42 -5.10 8.80
CA ILE A 171 11.34 -4.34 7.56
C ILE A 171 12.61 -3.49 7.37
N ASP A 172 13.10 -2.86 8.43
CA ASP A 172 14.34 -2.06 8.41
C ASP A 172 15.53 -2.94 8.03
N LEU A 173 15.64 -4.13 8.64
CA LEU A 173 16.67 -5.11 8.30
C LEU A 173 16.68 -5.47 6.81
N ILE A 174 15.52 -5.76 6.21
CA ILE A 174 15.47 -6.16 4.80
C ILE A 174 15.70 -4.98 3.85
N ILE A 175 15.33 -3.77 4.25
CA ILE A 175 15.62 -2.55 3.50
C ILE A 175 17.11 -2.33 3.45
N GLU A 176 17.81 -2.42 4.58
CA GLU A 176 19.26 -2.29 4.62
C GLU A 176 19.94 -3.36 3.76
N LYS A 177 19.40 -4.59 3.71
CA LYS A 177 19.92 -5.63 2.80
C LYS A 177 19.72 -5.27 1.33
N GLU A 178 18.52 -4.80 0.94
CA GLU A 178 18.26 -4.36 -0.44
C GLU A 178 19.18 -3.19 -0.85
N LYS A 179 19.41 -2.21 0.04
CA LYS A 179 20.33 -1.09 -0.22
C LYS A 179 21.75 -1.55 -0.52
N ASN A 180 22.19 -2.59 0.18
CA ASN A 180 23.54 -3.13 0.07
C ASN A 180 23.66 -4.26 -0.98
N ASN A 181 22.59 -4.58 -1.71
CA ASN A 181 22.51 -5.72 -2.64
C ASN A 181 22.89 -7.06 -1.97
N LEU A 182 22.51 -7.25 -0.70
CA LEU A 182 22.80 -8.43 0.12
C LEU A 182 21.64 -9.42 0.22
#